data_AF-A0A6A4DYI2-F1
#
_entry.id   AF-A0A6A4DYI2-F1
#
_cell.length_a   1.000
_cell.length_b   1.000
_cell.length_c   1.000
_cell.angle_alpha   90.00
_cell.angle_beta   90.00
_cell.angle_gamma   90.00
#
_symmetry.space_group_name_H-M   'P 1'
#
loop_
_entity.id
_entity.type
_entity.pdbx_description
1 polymer ?
#
loop_
_entity_poly.entity_id
_entity_poly.type
_entity_poly.pdbx_seq_one_letter_code
_entity_poly.pdbx_strand_id
1 'polypeptide(L)'
;HSIEPHEAIVMEMKGDGVLLQADENDKLEVIVMTGEPLEEPVAQYGPFVMSSGEEIRQTWEDFQMAKNGFENAHSWASKIGNRRR
;
A
#
# COMPACT_ATOMS: atom_id res chain seq x y z
N HIS A 1 -23.98 -2.98 -9.75
CA HIS A 1 -22.97 -3.91 -10.32
C HIS A 1 -23.01 -5.17 -9.47
N SER A 2 -23.03 -6.36 -10.08
CA SER A 2 -22.76 -7.61 -9.35
C SER A 2 -21.25 -7.66 -9.10
N ILE A 3 -20.85 -8.09 -7.91
CA ILE A 3 -19.46 -8.05 -7.46
C ILE A 3 -19.06 -9.47 -7.09
N GLU A 4 -17.93 -9.93 -7.60
CA GLU A 4 -17.41 -11.26 -7.29
C GLU A 4 -16.37 -11.20 -6.15
N PRO A 5 -16.13 -12.32 -5.44
CA PRO A 5 -15.07 -12.39 -4.44
C PRO A 5 -13.69 -12.03 -5.03
N HIS A 6 -12.90 -11.28 -4.26
CA HIS A 6 -11.56 -10.78 -4.61
C HIS A 6 -11.53 -9.70 -5.71
N GLU A 7 -12.65 -9.02 -5.94
CA GLU A 7 -12.73 -7.88 -6.84
C GLU A 7 -12.50 -6.55 -6.09
N ALA A 8 -11.79 -5.62 -6.75
CA ALA A 8 -11.63 -4.25 -6.27
C ALA A 8 -12.42 -3.30 -7.17
N ILE A 9 -13.31 -2.52 -6.56
CA ILE A 9 -14.16 -1.56 -7.28
C ILE A 9 -13.71 -0.16 -6.93
N VAL A 10 -13.40 0.61 -7.96
CA VAL A 10 -13.09 2.04 -7.83
C VAL A 10 -14.40 2.82 -7.99
N MET A 11 -14.74 3.57 -6.96
CA MET A 11 -15.92 4.44 -6.94
C MET A 11 -15.54 5.85 -7.39
N GLU A 12 -16.53 6.59 -7.88
CA GLU A 12 -16.38 8.02 -8.17
C GLU A 12 -16.07 8.81 -6.90
N MET A 13 -15.26 9.87 -7.03
CA MET A 13 -14.90 10.72 -5.89
C MET A 13 -16.08 11.54 -5.36
N LYS A 14 -17.09 11.80 -6.19
CA LYS A 14 -18.28 12.57 -5.82
C LYS A 14 -19.39 11.64 -5.38
N GLY A 15 -19.98 11.92 -4.22
CA GLY A 15 -21.13 11.20 -3.68
C GLY A 15 -21.12 11.20 -2.16
N ASP A 16 -22.25 10.78 -1.58
CA ASP A 16 -22.45 10.84 -0.13
C ASP A 16 -22.24 9.48 0.56
N GLY A 17 -21.95 8.42 -0.20
CA GLY A 17 -21.68 7.09 0.33
C GLY A 17 -21.88 5.96 -0.67
N VAL A 18 -21.78 4.73 -0.17
CA VAL A 18 -22.00 3.48 -0.92
C VAL A 18 -23.10 2.67 -0.27
N LEU A 19 -24.00 2.12 -1.09
CA LEU A 19 -25.01 1.15 -0.64
C LEU A 19 -24.54 -0.25 -1.02
N LEU A 20 -24.48 -1.14 -0.03
CA LEU A 20 -24.09 -2.54 -0.20
C LEU A 20 -25.27 -3.43 0.17
N GLN A 21 -25.55 -4.41 -0.68
CA GLN A 21 -26.64 -5.35 -0.49
C GLN A 21 -26.15 -6.75 -0.87
N ALA A 22 -26.43 -7.71 0.00
CA ALA A 22 -26.30 -9.14 -0.28
C ALA A 22 -27.68 -9.73 -0.54
N ASP A 23 -27.74 -10.79 -1.34
CA ASP A 23 -28.95 -11.60 -1.45
C ASP A 23 -29.23 -12.35 -0.14
N GLU A 24 -30.47 -12.75 0.10
CA GLU A 24 -30.94 -13.26 1.40
C GLU A 24 -30.15 -14.46 1.95
N ASN A 25 -29.51 -15.24 1.08
CA ASN A 25 -28.75 -16.44 1.45
C ASN A 25 -27.22 -16.28 1.32
N ASP A 26 -26.75 -15.09 0.94
CA ASP A 26 -25.34 -14.83 0.68
C ASP A 26 -24.69 -14.02 1.80
N LYS A 27 -23.40 -14.25 2.00
CA LYS A 27 -22.58 -13.47 2.93
C LYS A 27 -21.76 -12.47 2.15
N LEU A 28 -21.86 -11.21 2.54
CA LEU A 28 -21.02 -10.14 2.01
C LEU A 28 -19.95 -9.77 3.04
N GLU A 29 -18.69 -9.97 2.68
CA GLU A 29 -17.53 -9.51 3.42
C GLU A 29 -16.73 -8.58 2.52
N VAL A 30 -16.64 -7.30 2.91
CA VAL A 30 -15.95 -6.28 2.14
C VAL A 30 -15.19 -5.34 3.06
N ILE A 31 -14.18 -4.69 2.49
CA ILE A 31 -13.50 -3.56 3.11
C ILE A 31 -13.82 -2.32 2.27
N VAL A 32 -14.36 -1.29 2.90
CA VAL A 32 -14.54 0.02 2.28
C VAL A 32 -13.37 0.90 2.70
N MET A 33 -12.60 1.37 1.73
CA MET A 33 -11.48 2.29 1.94
C MET A 33 -11.78 3.61 1.26
N THR A 34 -11.60 4.71 1.99
CA THR A 34 -11.74 6.08 1.47
C THR A 34 -10.56 6.91 1.95
N GLY A 35 -10.28 8.02 1.27
CA GLY A 35 -9.22 8.93 1.63
C GLY A 35 -9.30 10.21 0.81
N GLU A 36 -8.83 11.31 1.40
CA GLU A 36 -8.60 12.55 0.68
C GLU A 36 -7.34 12.40 -0.18
N PRO A 37 -7.38 12.72 -1.48
CA PRO A 37 -6.17 12.74 -2.29
C PRO A 37 -5.18 13.76 -1.73
N LEU A 38 -3.92 13.37 -1.58
CA LEU A 38 -2.86 14.27 -1.11
C LEU A 38 -2.46 15.32 -2.15
N GLU A 39 -2.85 15.13 -3.42
CA GLU A 39 -2.49 15.99 -4.56
C GLU A 39 -0.98 16.18 -4.77
N GLU A 40 -0.17 15.24 -4.27
CA GLU A 40 1.28 15.21 -4.45
C GLU A 40 1.70 14.23 -5.56
N PRO A 41 2.82 14.49 -6.27
CA PRO A 41 3.35 13.52 -7.22
C PRO A 41 3.71 12.21 -6.52
N VAL A 42 3.50 11.09 -7.21
CA VAL A 42 3.85 9.75 -6.70
C VAL A 42 4.95 9.15 -7.57
N ALA A 43 6.14 9.02 -7.01
CA ALA A 43 7.26 8.29 -7.60
C ALA A 43 7.51 7.01 -6.79
N GLN A 44 7.36 5.85 -7.41
CA GLN A 44 7.53 4.54 -6.76
C GLN A 44 8.61 3.72 -7.44
N TYR A 45 9.49 3.11 -6.63
CA TYR A 45 10.39 2.05 -7.10
C TYR A 45 10.61 0.99 -6.01
N GLY A 46 10.15 -0.23 -6.28
CA GLY A 46 10.25 -1.33 -5.33
C GLY A 46 9.55 -1.00 -4.00
N PRO A 47 10.25 -1.04 -2.85
CA PRO A 47 9.65 -0.82 -1.53
C PRO A 47 9.49 0.67 -1.16
N PHE A 48 9.96 1.60 -2.00
CA PHE A 48 9.99 3.03 -1.67
C PHE A 48 9.02 3.83 -2.53
N VAL A 49 8.33 4.77 -1.89
CA VAL A 49 7.42 5.75 -2.49
C VAL A 49 7.84 7.13 -1.99
N MET A 50 8.10 8.07 -2.90
CA MET A 50 8.50 9.46 -2.64
C MET A 50 7.80 10.40 -3.64
N SER A 51 8.06 11.71 -3.54
CA SER A 51 7.43 12.72 -4.41
C SER A 51 8.22 12.99 -5.70
N SER A 52 9.43 12.42 -5.84
CA SER A 52 10.27 12.60 -7.03
C SER A 52 11.21 11.42 -7.30
N GLY A 53 11.68 11.29 -8.55
CA GLY A 53 12.67 10.27 -8.93
C GLY A 53 14.05 10.48 -8.30
N GLU A 54 14.41 11.73 -7.98
CA GLU A 54 15.67 12.04 -7.28
C GLU A 54 15.64 11.56 -5.83
N GLU A 55 14.54 11.77 -5.11
CA GLU A 55 14.35 11.26 -3.76
C GLU A 55 14.36 9.73 -3.72
N ILE A 56 13.80 9.06 -4.73
CA ILE A 56 13.92 7.62 -4.88
C ILE A 56 15.39 7.19 -5.00
N ARG A 57 16.19 7.86 -5.86
CA ARG A 57 17.62 7.55 -5.99
C ARG A 57 18.35 7.76 -4.65
N GLN A 58 18.07 8.85 -3.95
CA GLN A 58 18.68 9.14 -2.65
C GLN A 58 18.30 8.08 -1.61
N THR A 59 17.03 7.68 -1.54
CA THR A 59 16.53 6.67 -0.60
C THR A 59 17.21 5.31 -0.82
N TRP A 60 17.48 4.96 -2.08
CA TRP A 60 18.25 3.76 -2.39
C TRP A 60 19.69 3.84 -1.88
N GLU A 61 20.36 4.97 -2.06
CA GLU A 61 21.70 5.18 -1.50
C GLU A 61 21.67 5.13 0.04
N ASP A 62 20.62 5.69 0.65
CA ASP A 62 20.45 5.71 2.09
C ASP A 62 20.27 4.29 2.65
N PHE A 63 19.45 3.47 1.98
CA PHE A 63 19.27 2.07 2.31
C PHE A 63 20.57 1.27 2.13
N GLN A 64 21.24 1.41 0.98
CA GLN A 64 22.48 0.69 0.67
C GLN A 64 23.65 1.10 1.57
N MET A 65 23.68 2.35 2.05
CA MET A 65 24.72 2.85 2.95
C MET A 65 24.33 2.77 4.43
N ALA A 66 23.14 2.24 4.76
CA ALA A 66 22.60 2.19 6.11
C ALA A 66 22.64 3.55 6.83
N LYS A 67 22.01 4.58 6.24
CA LYS A 67 21.93 5.95 6.80
C LYS A 67 20.52 6.51 6.71
N ASN A 68 20.29 7.67 7.33
CA ASN A 68 19.03 8.43 7.26
C ASN A 68 17.79 7.60 7.60
N GLY A 69 17.85 6.83 8.68
CA GLY A 69 16.77 5.95 9.15
C GLY A 69 16.97 4.46 8.83
N PHE A 70 17.98 4.10 8.03
CA PHE A 70 18.32 2.71 7.71
C PHE A 70 19.56 2.18 8.45
N GLU A 71 19.97 2.78 9.56
CA GLU A 71 21.24 2.50 10.26
C GLU A 71 21.42 1.03 10.66
N ASN A 72 20.30 0.32 10.90
CA ASN A 72 20.30 -1.08 11.29
C ASN A 72 20.14 -2.06 10.11
N ALA A 73 20.05 -1.58 8.87
CA ALA A 73 19.69 -2.43 7.71
C ALA A 73 20.67 -3.59 7.48
N HIS A 74 21.96 -3.40 7.75
CA HIS A 74 22.98 -4.43 7.52
C HIS A 74 23.18 -5.39 8.69
N SER A 75 22.88 -4.96 9.92
CA SER A 75 23.11 -5.76 11.14
C SER A 75 21.86 -6.51 11.60
N TRP A 76 20.68 -6.04 11.19
CA TRP A 76 19.42 -6.62 11.61
C TRP A 76 19.07 -7.88 10.80
N ALA A 77 18.66 -8.92 11.51
CA ALA A 77 18.07 -10.12 10.92
C ALA A 77 16.89 -10.57 11.77
N SER A 78 15.75 -10.84 11.13
CA SER A 78 14.56 -11.32 11.86
C SER A 78 14.70 -12.79 12.28
N LYS A 79 14.22 -13.12 13.49
CA LYS A 79 14.16 -14.50 13.98
C LYS A 79 13.19 -15.38 13.17
N ILE A 80 12.10 -14.79 12.68
CA ILE A 80 11.08 -15.50 11.91
C ILE A 80 11.48 -15.66 10.44
N GLY A 81 12.21 -14.72 9.86
CA GLY A 81 12.71 -14.82 8.48
C GLY A 81 13.82 -15.85 8.33
N ASN A 82 14.61 -16.10 9.38
CA ASN A 82 15.59 -17.19 9.41
C ASN A 82 14.97 -18.57 9.66
N ARG A 83 13.67 -18.68 9.98
CA ARG A 83 12.97 -19.98 10.02
C ARG A 83 12.58 -20.38 8.59
N ARG A 84 13.55 -20.95 7.87
CA ARG A 84 13.46 -21.74 6.59
C ARG A 84 14.26 -21.13 5.42
N ARG A 85 15.46 -21.67 5.21
CA ARG A 85 15.76 -22.41 3.97
C ARG A 85 16.03 -23.85 4.36
#